data_AF-A0A9X6RQC1-F1
#
_entry.id   AF-A0A9X6RQC1-F1
#
_cell.length_a   1.000
_cell.length_b   1.000
_cell.length_c   1.000
_cell.angle_alpha   90.00
_cell.angle_beta   90.00
_cell.angle_gamma   90.00
#
_symmetry.space_group_name_H-M   'P 1'
#
loop_
_entity.id
_entity.type
_entity.pdbx_description
1 polymer ?
#
loop_
_entity_poly.entity_id
_entity_poly.type
_entity_poly.pdbx_seq_one_letter_code
_entity_poly.pdbx_strand_id
1 'polypeptide(L)'
;SQILYDLRPATQYGVYVTTYTVPSERQSAQSDIQYFTTKPKQPSMPTAVRTESLNSTAISVHWKPPKEPNGVIAFYRIRWQRIRNGHRRLAIRDYCNNPIQHRLLFLDGQVTTTPVPILGCNGTDGLGKSVVSQSILDAQKDYEEAIKMENEI
;
A
#
# COMPACT_ATOMS: atom_id res chain seq x y z
N SER A 1 34.94 -19.07 18.60
CA SER A 1 33.59 -18.55 18.89
C SER A 1 32.59 -19.35 18.05
N GLN A 2 31.46 -19.76 18.63
CA GLN A 2 30.35 -20.39 17.89
C GLN A 2 29.28 -19.34 17.61
N ILE A 3 28.70 -19.37 16.41
CA ILE A 3 27.64 -18.44 15.98
C ILE A 3 26.34 -19.22 15.85
N LEU A 4 25.25 -18.67 16.41
CA LEU A 4 23.90 -19.20 16.27
C LEU A 4 23.17 -18.45 15.16
N TYR A 5 22.52 -19.18 14.27
CA TYR A 5 21.77 -18.64 13.12
C TYR A 5 20.27 -18.84 13.30
N ASP A 6 19.47 -18.19 12.46
CA ASP A 6 18.01 -18.36 12.36
C ASP A 6 17.21 -18.15 13.66
N LEU A 7 17.74 -17.30 14.55
CA LEU A 7 17.04 -16.91 15.77
C LEU A 7 15.93 -15.90 15.46
N ARG A 8 14.82 -15.99 16.19
CA ARG A 8 13.73 -15.01 16.10
C ARG A 8 14.22 -13.65 16.61
N PRO A 9 13.89 -12.54 15.93
CA PRO A 9 14.28 -11.20 16.38
C PRO A 9 13.55 -10.80 17.66
N ALA A 10 14.16 -9.91 18.44
CA ALA A 10 13.63 -9.40 19.71
C ALA A 10 13.05 -10.51 20.64
N THR A 11 13.69 -11.68 20.66
CA THR A 11 13.24 -12.86 21.41
C THR A 11 14.32 -13.25 22.42
N GLN A 12 13.91 -13.60 23.64
CA GLN A 12 14.82 -14.09 24.67
C GLN A 12 15.11 -15.57 24.47
N TYR A 13 16.38 -15.94 24.54
CA TYR A 13 16.88 -17.31 24.46
C TYR A 13 17.73 -17.62 25.70
N GLY A 14 17.69 -18.87 26.13
CA GLY A 14 18.62 -19.45 27.10
C GLY A 14 19.56 -20.42 26.40
N VAL A 15 20.86 -20.32 26.64
CA VAL A 15 21.88 -21.21 26.07
C VAL A 15 22.73 -21.81 27.18
N TYR A 16 23.08 -23.09 27.01
CA TYR A 16 24.01 -23.81 27.86
C TYR A 16 24.82 -24.78 27.00
N VAL A 17 25.93 -25.26 27.53
CA VAL A 17 26.77 -26.27 26.87
C VAL A 17 26.90 -27.48 27.77
N THR A 18 27.00 -28.65 27.15
CA THR A 18 27.21 -29.93 27.85
C THR A 18 28.39 -30.65 27.24
N THR A 19 29.14 -31.39 28.06
CA THR A 19 30.17 -32.30 27.56
C THR A 19 29.54 -33.60 27.08
N TYR A 20 29.97 -34.12 25.94
CA TYR A 20 29.62 -35.45 25.47
C TYR A 20 30.85 -36.35 25.62
N THR A 21 30.82 -37.26 26.60
CA THR A 21 31.87 -38.25 26.82
C THR A 21 31.51 -39.59 26.19
N VAL A 22 32.49 -40.49 26.04
CA VAL A 22 32.27 -41.84 25.51
C VAL A 22 31.23 -42.59 26.37
N PRO A 23 30.43 -43.51 25.79
CA PRO A 23 29.28 -44.14 26.44
C PRO A 23 29.58 -44.88 27.77
N SER A 24 30.86 -45.15 28.05
CA SER A 24 31.32 -45.78 29.29
C SER A 24 31.28 -44.86 30.51
N GLU A 25 31.12 -43.55 30.33
CA GLU A 25 31.14 -42.55 31.40
C GLU A 25 29.72 -42.05 31.70
N ARG A 26 29.28 -42.21 32.96
CA ARG A 26 27.88 -42.00 33.37
C ARG A 26 27.49 -40.53 33.60
N GLN A 27 28.39 -39.58 33.44
CA GLN A 27 28.18 -38.19 33.85
C GLN A 27 28.74 -37.18 32.84
N SER A 28 27.82 -36.53 32.12
CA SER A 28 28.09 -35.31 31.37
C SER A 28 28.06 -34.10 32.29
N ALA A 29 29.02 -33.19 32.15
CA ALA A 29 29.01 -31.90 32.83
C ALA A 29 28.16 -30.90 32.02
N GLN A 30 27.36 -30.09 32.72
CA GLN A 30 26.53 -29.03 32.13
C GLN A 30 26.95 -27.66 32.69
N SER A 31 27.00 -26.64 31.83
CA SER A 31 27.21 -25.26 32.27
C SER A 31 25.94 -24.64 32.85
N ASP A 32 26.09 -23.48 33.51
CA ASP A 32 24.94 -22.62 33.81
C ASP A 32 24.25 -22.15 32.52
N ILE A 33 22.95 -21.86 32.63
CA ILE A 33 22.17 -21.30 31.53
C ILE A 33 22.40 -19.79 31.46
N GLN A 34 22.90 -19.33 30.32
CA GLN A 34 23.02 -17.91 30.04
C GLN A 34 21.82 -17.43 29.22
N TYR A 35 21.17 -16.38 29.70
CA TYR A 35 20.09 -15.72 28.95
C TYR A 35 20.61 -14.54 28.14
N PHE A 36 20.07 -14.38 26.94
CA PHE A 36 20.30 -13.21 26.09
C PHE A 36 19.06 -12.92 25.24
N THR A 37 18.95 -11.70 24.73
CA THR A 37 17.87 -11.27 23.83
C THR A 37 18.45 -10.91 22.48
N THR A 38 17.85 -11.42 21.41
CA THR A 38 18.27 -11.10 20.04
C THR A 38 17.95 -9.66 19.70
N LYS A 39 18.72 -9.09 18.75
CA LYS A 39 18.47 -7.73 18.27
C LYS A 39 17.10 -7.65 17.57
N PRO A 40 16.42 -6.49 17.63
CA PRO A 40 15.23 -6.26 16.83
C PRO A 40 15.59 -6.27 15.34
N LYS A 41 14.59 -6.58 14.50
CA LYS A 41 14.68 -6.53 13.04
C LYS A 41 13.64 -5.55 12.51
N GLN A 42 13.77 -5.17 11.24
CA GLN A 42 12.75 -4.36 10.57
C GLN A 42 11.36 -5.02 10.72
N PRO A 43 10.34 -4.28 11.19
CA PRO A 43 8.98 -4.77 11.25
C PRO A 43 8.42 -5.09 9.86
N SER A 44 7.44 -5.97 9.79
CA SER A 44 6.67 -6.18 8.55
C SER A 44 5.77 -4.98 8.23
N MET A 45 5.12 -5.00 7.07
CA MET A 45 4.13 -3.95 6.74
C MET A 45 2.93 -3.99 7.69
N PRO A 46 2.31 -2.82 7.99
CA PRO A 46 1.02 -2.75 8.66
C PRO A 46 -0.05 -3.54 7.90
N THR A 47 -1.03 -4.06 8.62
CA THR A 47 -2.10 -4.89 8.04
C THR A 47 -3.40 -4.11 7.96
N ALA A 48 -4.34 -4.57 7.12
CA ALA A 48 -5.68 -4.00 7.01
C ALA A 48 -5.71 -2.47 6.80
N VAL A 49 -4.84 -1.96 5.92
CA VAL A 49 -4.82 -0.54 5.55
C VAL A 49 -6.12 -0.19 4.84
N ARG A 50 -6.85 0.79 5.36
CA ARG A 50 -8.11 1.31 4.82
C ARG A 50 -8.08 2.83 4.81
N THR A 51 -8.74 3.43 3.83
CA THR A 51 -8.82 4.87 3.67
C THR A 51 -10.24 5.30 3.41
N GLU A 52 -10.65 6.40 4.03
CA GLU A 52 -11.99 6.97 3.89
C GLU A 52 -11.87 8.47 3.58
N SER A 53 -12.65 8.97 2.62
CA SER A 53 -12.69 10.41 2.32
C SER A 53 -13.53 11.12 3.37
N LEU A 54 -12.96 12.12 4.03
CA LEU A 54 -13.72 12.96 4.96
C LEU A 54 -14.29 14.18 4.22
N ASN A 55 -13.50 14.79 3.33
CA ASN A 55 -13.93 15.87 2.44
C ASN A 55 -12.97 15.97 1.23
N SER A 56 -13.08 17.03 0.43
CA SER A 56 -12.25 17.25 -0.78
C SER A 56 -10.74 17.41 -0.51
N THR A 57 -10.34 17.68 0.72
CA THR A 57 -8.94 17.96 1.12
C THR A 57 -8.41 17.03 2.21
N ALA A 58 -9.28 16.23 2.84
CA ALA A 58 -8.94 15.40 3.98
C ALA A 58 -9.38 13.95 3.78
N ILE A 59 -8.47 13.03 4.13
CA ILE A 59 -8.71 11.58 4.15
C ILE A 59 -8.36 11.04 5.54
N SER A 60 -9.14 10.07 6.00
CA SER A 60 -8.80 9.26 7.16
C SER A 60 -8.08 7.99 6.70
N VAL A 61 -7.02 7.61 7.40
CA VAL A 61 -6.22 6.40 7.10
C VAL A 61 -6.15 5.55 8.36
N HIS A 62 -6.61 4.30 8.25
CA HIS A 62 -6.63 3.34 9.34
C HIS A 62 -5.80 2.11 8.98
N TRP A 63 -5.08 1.56 9.95
CA TRP A 63 -4.33 0.32 9.79
C TRP A 63 -4.27 -0.45 11.11
N LYS A 64 -3.99 -1.74 11.02
CA LYS A 64 -3.65 -2.61 12.14
C LYS A 64 -2.14 -2.81 12.24
N PRO A 65 -1.63 -3.18 13.42
CA PRO A 65 -0.21 -3.49 13.60
C PRO A 65 0.31 -4.54 12.61
N PRO A 66 1.62 -4.54 12.34
CA PRO A 66 2.28 -5.60 11.58
C PRO A 66 2.15 -6.94 12.29
N LYS A 67 2.04 -8.03 11.52
CA LYS A 67 2.01 -9.40 12.05
C LYS A 67 3.34 -9.77 12.71
N GLU A 68 4.45 -9.25 12.17
CA GLU A 68 5.80 -9.47 12.67
C GLU A 68 6.42 -8.12 13.05
N PRO A 69 6.16 -7.62 14.28
CA PRO A 69 6.70 -6.35 14.73
C PRO A 69 8.22 -6.41 14.94
N ASN A 70 8.78 -7.61 15.18
CA ASN A 70 10.22 -7.85 15.31
C ASN A 70 10.91 -6.97 16.37
N GLY A 71 10.17 -6.55 17.39
CA GLY A 71 10.57 -5.60 18.42
C GLY A 71 9.43 -4.66 18.79
N VAL A 72 9.76 -3.59 19.52
CA VAL A 72 8.82 -2.52 19.88
C VAL A 72 8.71 -1.54 18.71
N ILE A 73 7.49 -1.20 18.30
CA ILE A 73 7.23 -0.25 17.22
C ILE A 73 7.37 1.17 17.78
N ALA A 74 8.31 1.93 17.23
CA ALA A 74 8.53 3.32 17.66
C ALA A 74 7.55 4.31 17.00
N PHE A 75 7.36 4.23 15.68
CA PHE A 75 6.47 5.12 14.93
C PHE A 75 6.10 4.52 13.56
N TYR A 76 5.09 5.12 12.93
CA TYR A 76 4.70 4.85 11.54
C TYR A 76 5.05 6.04 10.66
N ARG A 77 5.55 5.78 9.44
CA ARG A 77 5.85 6.82 8.45
C ARG A 77 4.91 6.68 7.25
N ILE A 78 4.16 7.74 6.97
CA ILE A 78 3.23 7.81 5.84
C ILE A 78 3.87 8.64 4.73
N ARG A 79 3.72 8.19 3.48
CA ARG A 79 4.11 8.94 2.28
C ARG A 79 2.96 8.88 1.28
N TRP A 80 2.66 10.00 0.66
CA TRP A 80 1.63 10.11 -0.37
C TRP A 80 2.17 10.91 -1.56
N GLN A 81 1.61 10.67 -2.74
CA GLN A 81 1.96 11.38 -3.97
C GLN A 81 0.75 11.51 -4.89
N ARG A 82 0.61 12.67 -5.54
CA ARG A 82 -0.41 12.88 -6.59
C ARG A 82 -0.01 12.11 -7.84
N ILE A 83 -0.82 11.14 -8.26
CA ILE A 83 -0.59 10.40 -9.50
C ILE A 83 -1.00 11.28 -10.69
N ARG A 84 -0.04 12.00 -11.28
CA ARG A 84 -0.30 12.98 -12.36
C ARG A 84 -0.97 12.35 -13.60
N ASN A 85 -0.61 11.10 -13.93
CA ASN A 85 -1.07 10.43 -15.16
C ASN A 85 -2.35 9.60 -15.00
N GLY A 86 -2.99 9.62 -13.83
CA GLY A 86 -4.27 8.93 -13.62
C GLY A 86 -5.37 9.51 -14.50
N HIS A 87 -5.33 10.83 -14.73
CA HIS A 87 -6.32 11.56 -15.52
C HIS A 87 -6.31 11.17 -17.00
N ARG A 88 -5.15 10.86 -17.60
CA ARG A 88 -5.05 10.45 -19.01
C ARG A 88 -5.72 9.10 -19.28
N ARG A 89 -5.55 8.14 -18.36
CA ARG A 89 -6.22 6.83 -18.48
C ARG A 89 -7.73 6.95 -18.31
N LEU A 90 -8.17 7.89 -17.48
CA LEU A 90 -9.59 8.18 -17.31
C LEU A 90 -10.13 8.91 -18.55
N ALA A 91 -9.43 9.91 -19.07
CA ALA A 91 -9.85 10.70 -20.23
C ALA A 91 -10.00 9.88 -21.52
N ILE A 92 -9.18 8.84 -21.72
CA ILE A 92 -9.19 8.00 -22.94
C ILE A 92 -10.06 6.73 -22.77
N ARG A 93 -10.65 6.52 -21.59
CA ARG A 93 -11.48 5.33 -21.36
C ARG A 93 -12.78 5.42 -22.17
N ASP A 94 -13.11 4.35 -22.90
CA ASP A 94 -14.42 4.18 -23.52
C ASP A 94 -15.46 3.85 -22.45
N TYR A 95 -16.07 4.89 -21.88
CA TYR A 95 -17.12 4.78 -20.88
C TYR A 95 -18.45 4.27 -21.46
N CYS A 96 -18.66 4.35 -22.78
CA CYS A 96 -19.90 3.90 -23.42
C CYS A 96 -19.95 2.35 -23.44
N ASN A 97 -18.82 1.70 -23.74
CA ASN A 97 -18.73 0.23 -23.73
C ASN A 97 -18.24 -0.35 -22.40
N ASN A 98 -17.62 0.45 -21.54
CA ASN A 98 -17.13 0.03 -20.23
C ASN A 98 -17.63 0.98 -19.13
N PRO A 99 -18.94 0.93 -18.78
CA PRO A 99 -19.50 1.78 -17.74
C PRO A 99 -18.78 1.57 -16.40
N ILE A 100 -18.71 2.61 -15.57
CA ILE A 100 -18.11 2.51 -14.24
C ILE A 100 -19.03 1.65 -13.38
N GLN A 101 -18.55 0.47 -12.97
CA GLN A 101 -19.24 -0.33 -11.96
C GLN A 101 -19.03 0.31 -10.59
N HIS A 102 -19.99 1.14 -10.16
CA HIS A 102 -20.03 1.62 -8.80
C HIS A 102 -20.52 0.49 -7.88
N ARG A 103 -19.68 0.05 -6.94
CA ARG A 103 -20.20 -0.61 -5.73
C ARG A 103 -20.84 0.49 -4.90
N LEU A 104 -22.17 0.59 -4.95
CA LEU A 104 -22.94 1.51 -4.12
C LEU A 104 -22.69 1.14 -2.65
N LEU A 105 -21.83 1.90 -1.98
CA LEU A 105 -21.90 2.01 -0.53
C LEU A 105 -23.03 2.97 -0.27
N PHE A 106 -24.21 2.43 0.08
CA PHE A 106 -25.34 3.23 0.52
C PHE A 106 -24.91 3.97 1.79
N LEU A 107 -24.50 5.23 1.63
CA LEU A 107 -24.60 6.22 2.69
C LEU A 107 -26.05 6.69 2.63
N ASP A 108 -26.81 6.43 3.69
CA ASP A 108 -28.19 6.89 3.86
C ASP A 108 -28.24 8.43 3.99
N GLY A 109 -27.98 9.09 2.88
CA GLY A 109 -27.98 10.52 2.72
C GLY A 109 -27.91 10.77 1.21
N GLN A 110 -28.98 11.33 0.67
CA GLN A 110 -29.19 11.60 -0.75
C GLN A 110 -27.97 12.28 -1.39
N VAL A 111 -27.05 11.50 -1.95
CA VAL A 111 -25.95 12.02 -2.76
C VAL A 111 -26.58 12.42 -4.09
N THR A 112 -26.86 13.71 -4.25
CA THR A 112 -27.12 14.29 -5.56
C THR A 112 -25.79 14.27 -6.31
N THR A 113 -25.47 13.15 -6.96
CA THR A 113 -24.42 13.16 -7.96
C THR A 113 -24.95 14.01 -9.10
N THR A 114 -24.47 15.25 -9.23
CA THR A 114 -24.65 15.98 -10.49
C THR A 114 -24.05 15.09 -11.57
N PRO A 115 -24.84 14.55 -12.51
CA PRO A 115 -24.25 13.78 -13.59
C PRO A 115 -23.30 14.73 -14.32
N VAL A 116 -22.02 14.38 -14.36
CA VAL A 116 -21.09 15.01 -15.30
C VAL A 116 -21.76 14.82 -16.67
N PRO A 117 -22.05 15.89 -17.44
CA PRO A 117 -22.63 15.71 -18.75
C PRO A 117 -21.68 14.81 -19.55
N ILE A 118 -22.13 13.60 -19.87
CA ILE A 118 -21.44 12.74 -20.81
C ILE A 118 -21.67 13.38 -22.17
N LEU A 119 -20.92 14.44 -22.48
CA LEU A 119 -20.81 14.91 -23.84
C LEU A 119 -20.03 13.80 -24.57
N GLY A 120 -20.73 12.91 -25.27
CA GLY A 120 -20.07 12.05 -26.27
C GLY A 120 -20.49 10.58 -26.39
N CYS A 121 -21.59 10.09 -25.80
CA CYS A 121 -22.18 8.83 -26.31
C CYS A 121 -23.26 9.14 -27.35
N ASN A 122 -22.90 9.83 -28.44
CA ASN A 122 -23.66 9.87 -29.70
C ASN A 122 -22.81 10.54 -30.78
N GLY A 123 -22.13 9.73 -31.60
CA GLY A 123 -21.34 10.17 -32.73
C GLY A 123 -20.42 9.05 -33.20
N THR A 124 -20.95 8.17 -34.06
CA THR A 124 -20.11 7.33 -34.91
C THR A 124 -19.53 8.22 -36.01
N ASP A 125 -18.21 8.20 -36.22
CA ASP A 125 -17.74 8.49 -37.57
C ASP A 125 -18.42 7.51 -38.55
N GLY A 126 -18.53 7.84 -39.83
CA GLY A 126 -19.21 6.97 -40.82
C GLY A 126 -18.61 5.56 -40.99
N LEU A 127 -17.74 5.11 -40.07
CA LEU A 127 -17.07 3.82 -39.98
C LEU A 127 -17.37 3.08 -38.64
N GLY A 128 -18.21 3.63 -37.77
CA GLY A 128 -18.70 2.94 -36.56
C GLY A 128 -17.70 2.85 -35.42
N LYS A 129 -16.67 3.70 -35.36
CA LYS A 129 -15.76 3.79 -34.20
C LYS A 129 -16.20 4.93 -33.26
N SER A 130 -16.14 4.67 -31.95
CA SER A 130 -16.29 5.71 -30.93
C SER A 130 -15.07 6.62 -31.00
N VAL A 131 -15.24 7.85 -31.49
CA VAL A 131 -14.16 8.82 -31.63
C VAL A 131 -14.04 9.61 -30.34
N VAL A 132 -12.88 9.55 -29.69
CA VAL A 132 -12.50 10.50 -28.63
C VAL A 132 -12.55 11.90 -29.26
N SER A 133 -13.46 12.76 -28.82
CA SER A 133 -13.69 14.06 -29.44
C SER A 133 -12.42 14.91 -29.40
N GLN A 134 -12.18 15.72 -30.45
CA GLN A 134 -11.02 16.62 -30.52
C GLN A 134 -10.91 17.53 -29.29
N SER A 135 -12.04 17.92 -28.69
CA SER A 135 -12.11 18.66 -27.44
C SER A 135 -11.49 17.93 -26.22
N ILE A 136 -11.48 16.59 -26.20
CA ILE A 136 -10.80 15.81 -25.15
C ILE A 136 -9.28 15.86 -25.37
N LEU A 137 -8.82 15.80 -26.62
CA LEU A 137 -7.40 15.93 -26.96
C LEU A 137 -6.87 17.34 -26.65
N ASP A 138 -7.68 18.37 -26.94
CA ASP A 138 -7.34 19.77 -26.67
C ASP A 138 -7.31 20.04 -25.16
N ALA A 139 -8.32 19.56 -24.41
CA ALA A 139 -8.33 19.67 -22.94
C ALA A 139 -7.16 18.90 -22.29
N GLN A 140 -6.71 17.81 -22.90
CA GLN A 140 -5.53 17.07 -22.42
C GLN A 140 -4.23 17.84 -22.67
N LYS A 141 -4.11 18.54 -23.80
CA LYS A 141 -2.97 19.40 -24.10
C LYS A 141 -2.89 20.58 -23.13
N ASP A 142 -4.01 21.26 -22.90
CA ASP A 142 -4.09 22.39 -21.96
C ASP A 142 -3.70 21.97 -20.52
N TYR A 143 -4.10 20.76 -20.11
CA TYR A 143 -3.73 20.19 -18.82
C TYR A 143 -2.24 19.83 -18.71
N GLU A 144 -1.65 19.24 -19.76
CA GLU A 144 -0.21 18.93 -19.79
C GLU A 144 0.65 20.21 -19.76
N GLU A 145 0.20 21.29 -20.40
CA GLU A 145 0.86 22.60 -20.35
C GLU A 145 0.73 23.27 -18.97
N ALA A 146 -0.44 23.18 -18.31
CA ALA A 146 -0.63 23.72 -16.96
C ALA A 146 0.25 23.03 -15.90
N ILE A 147 0.43 21.71 -16.00
CA ILE A 147 1.34 20.96 -15.11
C ILE A 147 2.80 21.40 -15.28
N LYS A 148 3.19 21.80 -16.49
CA LYS A 148 4.56 22.24 -16.79
C LYS A 148 4.89 23.58 -16.13
N MET A 149 3.92 24.49 -16.05
CA MET A 149 4.08 25.79 -15.37
C MET A 149 4.18 25.68 -13.83
N GLU A 150 3.52 24.71 -13.19
CA GLU A 150 3.62 24.51 -11.72
C GLU A 150 5.02 24.05 -11.24
N ASN A 151 5.88 23.55 -12.14
CA ASN A 151 7.19 22.99 -11.79
C ASN A 151 8.37 23.96 -12.06
N GLU A 152 8.12 25.17 -12.57
CA GLU A 152 9.15 26.19 -12.87
C GLU A 152 9.32 27.26 -11.76
N ILE A 153 8.73 27.06 -10.58
CA ILE A 153 8.91 27.91 -9.38
C ILE A 153 9.76 27.19 -8.34
#